data_AF-A0A2X2WXA5-F1
#
_entry.id   AF-A0A2X2WXA5-F1
#
_cell.length_a   1.000
_cell.length_b   1.000
_cell.length_c   1.000
_cell.angle_alpha   90.00
_cell.angle_beta   90.00
_cell.angle_gamma   90.00
#
_symmetry.space_group_name_H-M   'P 1'
#
loop_
_entity.id
_entity.type
_entity.pdbx_description
1 polymer ?
#
loop_
_entity_poly.entity_id
_entity_poly.type
_entity_poly.pdbx_seq_one_letter_code
_entity_poly.pdbx_strand_id
1 'polypeptide(L)'
;MQAYFDQLDRVRYEGPKSTNPLAFRHYNPDEIVLGKRMEEHLRFAACYWHTFCWNGADMFGVGAFNRPWQQPGDALELAKRKADVAFEFFHKLNVPYYCFHDVDVSPEGASLKEYKNNFAQMVDVLESKQEQSGVKLLWGTANCFTNPRYGAGAATNPDPEVFSWAATQVVNAMNATHKLGGENYVLWGGREGYETLLNTDLRQEREQIGRFMQMVGGA
;
A
#
# COMPACT_ATOMS: atom_id res chain seq x y z
N MET A 1 -0.73 -18.13 15.93
CA MET A 1 -0.87 -18.57 14.53
C MET A 1 0.45 -19.20 14.12
N GLN A 2 0.44 -20.28 13.34
CA GLN A 2 1.67 -20.87 12.80
C GLN A 2 2.27 -19.89 11.77
N ALA A 3 3.60 -19.68 11.83
CA ALA A 3 4.32 -18.80 10.91
C ALA A 3 4.13 -19.28 9.46
N TYR A 4 3.88 -18.35 8.53
CA TYR A 4 3.72 -18.69 7.11
C TYR A 4 5.06 -19.00 6.43
N PHE A 5 6.13 -18.30 6.83
CA PHE A 5 7.49 -18.54 6.32
C PHE A 5 8.30 -19.36 7.34
N ASP A 6 7.74 -20.43 7.90
CA ASP A 6 8.35 -21.22 8.99
C ASP A 6 9.77 -21.76 8.69
N GLN A 7 10.10 -21.96 7.42
CA GLN A 7 11.42 -22.38 6.95
C GLN A 7 12.43 -21.23 6.80
N LEU A 8 12.02 -19.98 7.01
CA LEU A 8 12.87 -18.80 6.88
C LEU A 8 13.08 -18.14 8.24
N ASP A 9 14.34 -18.02 8.62
CA ASP A 9 14.78 -17.10 9.66
C ASP A 9 14.82 -15.66 9.14
N ARG A 10 15.00 -14.70 10.06
CA ARG A 10 15.26 -13.31 9.69
C ARG A 10 16.58 -13.21 8.92
N VAL A 11 16.54 -12.59 7.74
CA VAL A 11 17.67 -12.36 6.84
C VAL A 11 18.70 -11.46 7.51
N ARG A 12 19.97 -11.86 7.49
CA ARG A 12 21.08 -11.14 8.13
C ARG A 12 22.19 -10.84 7.13
N TYR A 13 23.04 -9.89 7.49
CA TYR A 13 24.28 -9.64 6.77
C TYR A 13 25.31 -10.73 7.06
N GLU A 14 25.88 -11.32 6.01
CA GLU A 14 26.95 -12.33 6.09
C GLU A 14 28.21 -11.93 5.29
N GLY A 15 28.18 -10.76 4.65
CA GLY A 15 29.32 -10.23 3.89
C GLY A 15 29.38 -10.66 2.43
N PRO A 16 30.24 -9.99 1.64
CA PRO A 16 30.22 -10.06 0.18
C PRO A 16 30.62 -11.42 -0.39
N LYS A 17 31.24 -12.28 0.42
CA LYS A 17 31.68 -13.63 0.03
C LYS A 17 30.68 -14.72 0.41
N SER A 18 29.55 -14.39 1.05
CA SER A 18 28.57 -15.41 1.45
C SER A 18 27.95 -16.08 0.22
N THR A 19 27.87 -17.40 0.27
CA THR A 19 27.15 -18.23 -0.71
C THR A 19 25.70 -18.46 -0.32
N ASN A 20 25.27 -18.05 0.88
CA ASN A 20 23.89 -18.18 1.34
C ASN A 20 22.97 -17.27 0.48
N PRO A 21 21.99 -17.81 -0.25
CA PRO A 21 21.08 -16.99 -1.06
C PRO A 21 20.09 -16.18 -0.20
N LEU A 22 19.93 -16.53 1.08
CA LEU A 22 19.00 -15.92 2.03
C LEU A 22 19.73 -15.05 3.07
N ALA A 23 20.84 -14.45 2.67
CA ALA A 23 21.61 -13.50 3.46
C ALA A 23 21.96 -12.25 2.64
N PHE A 24 22.07 -11.11 3.31
CA PHE A 24 22.58 -9.89 2.71
C PHE A 24 24.09 -9.98 2.53
N ARG A 25 24.54 -9.74 1.31
CA ARG A 25 25.98 -9.66 0.98
C ARG A 25 26.57 -8.26 1.16
N HIS A 26 25.73 -7.24 1.10
CA HIS A 26 26.14 -5.83 1.10
C HIS A 26 25.31 -4.95 2.03
N TYR A 27 24.06 -5.32 2.32
CA TYR A 27 23.24 -4.56 3.24
C TYR A 27 23.55 -4.98 4.68
N ASN A 28 24.38 -4.19 5.35
CA ASN A 28 24.57 -4.26 6.80
C ASN A 28 23.84 -3.06 7.44
N PRO A 29 22.68 -3.26 8.11
CA PRO A 29 21.88 -2.15 8.64
C PRO A 29 22.67 -1.28 9.64
N ASP A 30 23.62 -1.87 10.37
CA ASP A 30 24.40 -1.21 11.43
C ASP A 30 25.67 -0.52 10.91
N GLU A 31 26.05 -0.74 9.65
CA GLU A 31 27.24 -0.12 9.09
C GLU A 31 27.09 1.40 9.02
N ILE A 32 28.08 2.12 9.55
CA ILE A 32 28.11 3.57 9.50
C ILE A 32 28.73 4.02 8.18
N VAL A 33 27.90 4.63 7.33
CA VAL A 33 28.32 5.25 6.07
C VAL A 33 28.16 6.75 6.23
N LEU A 34 29.25 7.51 6.09
CA LEU A 34 29.23 8.99 6.19
C LEU A 34 28.48 9.51 7.44
N GLY A 35 28.63 8.84 8.58
CA GLY A 35 28.08 9.27 9.87
C GLY A 35 26.62 8.87 10.15
N LYS A 36 25.97 8.06 9.29
CA LYS A 36 24.65 7.48 9.57
C LYS A 36 24.65 5.97 9.32
N ARG A 37 23.76 5.25 9.99
CA ARG A 37 23.56 3.81 9.76
C ARG A 37 23.04 3.59 8.34
N MET A 38 23.45 2.49 7.70
CA MET A 38 23.02 2.18 6.33
C MET A 38 21.49 2.09 6.22
N GLU A 39 20.81 1.55 7.25
CA GLU A 39 19.34 1.50 7.29
C GLU A 39 18.68 2.88 7.25
N GLU A 40 19.33 3.89 7.84
CA GLU A 40 18.84 5.28 7.89
C GLU A 40 19.05 6.02 6.56
N HIS A 41 20.07 5.62 5.79
CA HIS A 41 20.25 6.11 4.43
C HIS A 41 19.25 5.51 3.46
N LEU A 42 19.08 4.19 3.51
CA LEU A 42 18.33 3.45 2.51
C LEU A 42 16.83 3.42 2.78
N ARG A 43 16.43 3.35 4.06
CA ARG A 43 15.04 3.41 4.52
C ARG A 43 14.12 2.51 3.71
N PHE A 44 14.53 1.25 3.51
CA PHE A 44 13.80 0.31 2.67
C PHE A 44 12.36 0.14 3.14
N ALA A 45 11.44 0.13 2.18
CA ALA A 45 10.03 -0.11 2.40
C ALA A 45 9.55 -1.29 1.55
N ALA A 46 8.78 -2.18 2.16
CA ALA A 46 8.08 -3.22 1.42
C ALA A 46 6.79 -2.68 0.81
N CYS A 47 6.61 -2.94 -0.48
CA CYS A 47 5.41 -2.61 -1.23
C CYS A 47 4.30 -3.64 -0.95
N TYR A 48 3.20 -3.23 -0.33
CA TYR A 48 2.15 -4.16 0.09
C TYR A 48 1.38 -4.78 -1.10
N TRP A 49 1.06 -3.99 -2.13
CA TRP A 49 0.27 -4.48 -3.28
C TRP A 49 0.99 -5.56 -4.08
N HIS A 50 2.25 -5.34 -4.49
CA HIS A 50 2.99 -6.35 -5.24
C HIS A 50 3.31 -7.59 -4.39
N THR A 51 3.62 -7.40 -3.11
CA THR A 51 4.06 -8.51 -2.26
C THR A 51 2.91 -9.41 -1.82
N PHE A 52 1.74 -8.85 -1.49
CA PHE A 52 0.65 -9.60 -0.87
C PHE A 52 -0.68 -9.58 -1.61
N CYS A 53 -0.88 -8.67 -2.58
CA CYS A 53 -2.17 -8.50 -3.27
C CYS A 53 -2.15 -8.97 -4.71
N TRP A 54 -1.08 -8.74 -5.47
CA TRP A 54 -0.95 -9.27 -6.82
C TRP A 54 -0.91 -10.80 -6.78
N ASN A 55 -1.78 -11.43 -7.57
CA ASN A 55 -1.95 -12.88 -7.64
C ASN A 55 -1.18 -13.50 -8.82
N GLY A 56 -0.34 -12.72 -9.51
CA GLY A 56 0.43 -13.18 -10.67
C GLY A 56 -0.34 -13.12 -11.99
N ALA A 57 -1.53 -12.50 -12.04
CA ALA A 57 -2.24 -12.30 -13.30
C ALA A 57 -1.54 -11.26 -14.19
N ASP A 58 -1.72 -11.41 -15.50
CA ASP A 58 -1.32 -10.45 -16.53
C ASP A 58 -2.47 -10.23 -17.53
N MET A 59 -2.22 -9.49 -18.62
CA MET A 59 -3.25 -9.19 -19.63
C MET A 59 -3.70 -10.40 -20.46
N PHE A 60 -3.05 -11.55 -20.34
CA PHE A 60 -3.30 -12.76 -21.12
C PHE A 60 -3.73 -13.97 -20.27
N GLY A 61 -3.74 -13.87 -18.95
CA GLY A 61 -3.97 -15.02 -18.08
C GLY A 61 -4.51 -14.70 -16.68
N VAL A 62 -5.02 -15.73 -16.02
CA VAL A 62 -5.48 -15.68 -14.63
C VAL A 62 -4.31 -15.79 -13.65
N GLY A 63 -4.55 -15.42 -12.39
CA GLY A 63 -3.52 -15.45 -11.35
C GLY A 63 -2.94 -16.84 -11.11
N ALA A 64 -1.60 -16.92 -11.01
CA ALA A 64 -0.85 -18.15 -10.79
C ALA A 64 -0.51 -18.41 -9.32
N PHE A 65 -0.64 -17.42 -8.43
CA PHE A 65 -0.22 -17.55 -7.03
C PHE A 65 -1.32 -18.19 -6.17
N ASN A 66 -0.97 -19.26 -5.46
CA ASN A 66 -1.87 -19.96 -4.55
C ASN A 66 -1.64 -19.51 -3.09
N ARG A 67 -2.01 -18.27 -2.76
CA ARG A 67 -1.82 -17.69 -1.43
C ARG A 67 -3.03 -17.93 -0.52
N PRO A 68 -2.86 -18.40 0.73
CA PRO A 68 -3.99 -18.71 1.61
C PRO A 68 -4.89 -17.52 1.96
N TRP A 69 -4.35 -16.31 1.98
CA TRP A 69 -5.10 -15.06 2.23
C TRP A 69 -5.76 -14.48 0.96
N GLN A 70 -5.66 -15.19 -0.17
CA GLN A 70 -6.32 -14.83 -1.44
C GLN A 70 -7.37 -15.88 -1.86
N GLN A 71 -7.61 -16.88 -1.01
CA GLN A 71 -8.65 -17.90 -1.24
C GLN A 71 -10.05 -17.35 -0.90
N PRO A 72 -11.13 -18.00 -1.37
CA PRO A 72 -12.49 -17.64 -0.96
C PRO A 72 -12.65 -17.67 0.57
N GLY A 73 -13.37 -16.69 1.12
CA GLY A 73 -13.62 -16.56 2.55
C GLY A 73 -14.16 -15.18 2.92
N ASP A 74 -14.31 -14.93 4.21
CA ASP A 74 -14.66 -13.59 4.70
C ASP A 74 -13.53 -12.59 4.40
N ALA A 75 -13.87 -11.51 3.69
CA ALA A 75 -12.87 -10.60 3.14
C ALA A 75 -12.07 -9.85 4.23
N LEU A 76 -12.70 -9.56 5.37
CA LEU A 76 -12.04 -8.87 6.48
C LEU A 76 -11.12 -9.82 7.24
N GLU A 77 -11.54 -11.07 7.47
CA GLU A 77 -10.69 -12.11 8.05
C GLU A 77 -9.48 -12.44 7.15
N LEU A 78 -9.67 -12.46 5.83
CA LEU A 78 -8.57 -12.61 4.87
C LEU A 78 -7.62 -11.41 4.91
N ALA A 79 -8.12 -10.19 5.09
CA ALA A 79 -7.29 -8.99 5.25
C ALA A 79 -6.46 -9.03 6.54
N LYS A 80 -7.06 -9.47 7.67
CA LYS A 80 -6.33 -9.69 8.94
C LYS A 80 -5.23 -10.74 8.78
N ARG A 81 -5.54 -11.87 8.14
CA ARG A 81 -4.56 -12.92 7.84
C ARG A 81 -3.43 -12.42 6.94
N LYS A 82 -3.75 -11.59 5.94
CA LYS A 82 -2.76 -10.95 5.07
C LYS A 82 -1.85 -10.01 5.87
N ALA A 83 -2.40 -9.24 6.82
CA ALA A 83 -1.62 -8.41 7.72
C ALA A 83 -0.69 -9.23 8.63
N ASP A 84 -1.15 -10.37 9.16
CA ASP A 84 -0.30 -11.29 9.93
C ASP A 84 0.93 -11.73 9.11
N VAL A 85 0.71 -12.21 7.88
CA VAL A 85 1.80 -12.64 6.99
C VAL A 85 2.68 -11.48 6.55
N ALA A 86 2.09 -10.31 6.30
CA ALA A 86 2.85 -9.13 5.88
C ALA A 86 3.84 -8.69 6.96
N PHE A 87 3.42 -8.60 8.22
CA PHE A 87 4.31 -8.21 9.31
C PHE A 87 5.33 -9.29 9.69
N GLU A 88 5.00 -10.57 9.52
CA GLU A 88 5.99 -11.64 9.58
C GLU A 88 7.07 -11.44 8.50
N PHE A 89 6.65 -11.16 7.26
CA PHE A 89 7.56 -10.92 6.14
C PHE A 89 8.45 -9.70 6.36
N PHE A 90 7.89 -8.57 6.81
CA PHE A 90 8.66 -7.35 7.09
C PHE A 90 9.74 -7.60 8.14
N HIS A 91 9.37 -8.30 9.22
CA HIS A 91 10.31 -8.69 10.26
C HIS A 91 11.44 -9.58 9.71
N LYS A 92 11.10 -10.62 8.95
CA LYS A 92 12.07 -11.57 8.41
C LYS A 92 12.96 -10.96 7.33
N LEU A 93 12.42 -10.13 6.45
CA LEU A 93 13.19 -9.42 5.44
C LEU A 93 14.09 -8.33 6.04
N ASN A 94 13.85 -7.94 7.29
CA ASN A 94 14.59 -6.89 7.99
C ASN A 94 14.43 -5.50 7.31
N VAL A 95 13.19 -5.15 6.96
CA VAL A 95 12.84 -3.83 6.41
C VAL A 95 12.20 -2.93 7.48
N PRO A 96 12.63 -1.66 7.60
CA PRO A 96 12.08 -0.75 8.60
C PRO A 96 10.69 -0.20 8.23
N TYR A 97 10.34 -0.19 6.94
CA TYR A 97 9.09 0.41 6.48
C TYR A 97 8.22 -0.51 5.60
N TYR A 98 6.96 -0.11 5.46
CA TYR A 98 6.03 -0.61 4.43
C TYR A 98 5.23 0.55 3.82
N CYS A 99 4.59 0.27 2.68
CA CYS A 99 3.72 1.22 1.97
C CYS A 99 2.46 0.52 1.47
N PHE A 100 1.31 1.19 1.48
CA PHE A 100 0.03 0.60 1.04
C PHE A 100 -0.90 1.60 0.33
N HIS A 101 -1.77 1.07 -0.53
CA HIS A 101 -3.08 1.68 -0.83
C HIS A 101 -4.13 1.17 0.15
N ASP A 102 -5.12 2.00 0.47
CA ASP A 102 -6.27 1.64 1.32
C ASP A 102 -6.87 0.26 0.98
N VAL A 103 -7.15 -0.01 -0.29
CA VAL A 103 -7.74 -1.29 -0.74
C VAL A 103 -6.76 -2.47 -0.72
N ASP A 104 -5.46 -2.21 -0.54
CA ASP A 104 -4.47 -3.28 -0.38
C ASP A 104 -4.58 -3.90 1.01
N VAL A 105 -4.93 -3.11 2.02
CA VAL A 105 -4.95 -3.53 3.43
C VAL A 105 -6.35 -3.79 3.95
N SER A 106 -7.40 -3.36 3.24
CA SER A 106 -8.79 -3.54 3.65
C SER A 106 -9.72 -3.80 2.48
N PRO A 107 -10.77 -4.63 2.64
CA PRO A 107 -11.79 -4.81 1.61
C PRO A 107 -12.68 -3.56 1.45
N GLU A 108 -12.94 -3.16 0.20
CA GLU A 108 -13.81 -2.01 -0.12
C GLU A 108 -15.25 -2.17 0.39
N GLY A 109 -15.78 -3.41 0.43
CA GLY A 109 -17.20 -3.65 0.71
C GLY A 109 -18.12 -3.19 -0.44
N ALA A 110 -19.42 -3.18 -0.18
CA ALA A 110 -20.46 -2.85 -1.15
C ALA A 110 -20.97 -1.40 -1.07
N SER A 111 -20.47 -0.61 -0.12
CA SER A 111 -20.88 0.79 0.07
C SER A 111 -19.78 1.62 0.73
N LEU A 112 -19.90 2.95 0.63
CA LEU A 112 -18.99 3.88 1.30
C LEU A 112 -18.96 3.68 2.82
N LYS A 113 -20.11 3.30 3.41
CA LYS A 113 -20.21 2.99 4.84
C LYS A 113 -19.40 1.73 5.18
N GLU A 114 -19.51 0.69 4.38
CA GLU A 114 -18.72 -0.54 4.57
C GLU A 114 -17.23 -0.29 4.35
N TYR A 115 -16.85 0.44 3.30
CA TYR A 115 -15.46 0.86 3.06
C TYR A 115 -14.86 1.53 4.30
N LYS A 116 -15.53 2.57 4.83
CA LYS A 116 -15.05 3.30 6.01
C LYS A 116 -14.92 2.41 7.23
N ASN A 117 -15.91 1.55 7.47
CA ASN A 117 -15.93 0.66 8.64
C ASN A 117 -14.84 -0.43 8.55
N ASN A 118 -14.67 -1.04 7.37
CA ASN A 118 -13.66 -2.07 7.15
C ASN A 118 -12.27 -1.48 7.23
N PHE A 119 -12.07 -0.30 6.64
CA PHE A 119 -10.77 0.34 6.63
C PHE A 119 -10.37 0.82 8.02
N ALA A 120 -11.27 1.44 8.78
CA ALA A 120 -11.01 1.81 10.17
C ALA A 120 -10.59 0.60 11.03
N GLN A 121 -11.30 -0.52 10.91
CA GLN A 121 -10.93 -1.76 11.62
C GLN A 121 -9.54 -2.28 11.22
N MET A 122 -9.21 -2.25 9.92
CA MET A 122 -7.89 -2.69 9.47
C MET A 122 -6.78 -1.73 9.89
N VAL A 123 -7.05 -0.42 9.99
CA VAL A 123 -6.09 0.55 10.53
C VAL A 123 -5.75 0.22 11.98
N ASP A 124 -6.74 -0.14 12.82
CA ASP A 124 -6.49 -0.56 14.21
C ASP A 124 -5.63 -1.84 14.27
N VAL A 125 -5.86 -2.78 13.34
CA VAL A 125 -5.03 -3.98 13.21
C VAL A 125 -3.59 -3.63 12.83
N LEU A 126 -3.40 -2.76 11.83
CA LEU A 126 -2.07 -2.34 11.37
C LEU A 126 -1.31 -1.58 12.48
N GLU A 127 -1.99 -0.71 13.22
CA GLU A 127 -1.44 0.02 14.36
C GLU A 127 -0.87 -0.95 15.40
N SER A 128 -1.67 -1.93 15.83
CA SER A 128 -1.21 -2.95 16.79
C SER A 128 -0.04 -3.78 16.24
N LYS A 129 -0.02 -4.06 14.93
CA LYS A 129 1.11 -4.76 14.30
C LYS A 129 2.38 -3.93 14.25
N GLN A 130 2.29 -2.61 14.03
CA GLN A 130 3.42 -1.71 14.10
C GLN A 130 3.99 -1.65 15.52
N GLU A 131 3.13 -1.57 16.54
CA GLU A 131 3.56 -1.61 17.95
C GLU A 131 4.31 -2.90 18.29
N GLN A 132 3.82 -4.05 17.83
CA GLN A 132 4.43 -5.35 18.10
C GLN A 132 5.76 -5.57 17.38
N SER A 133 5.90 -5.05 16.15
CA SER A 133 7.03 -5.36 15.26
C SER A 133 8.10 -4.28 15.22
N GLY A 134 7.75 -3.03 15.55
CA GLY A 134 8.58 -1.84 15.35
C GLY A 134 8.66 -1.36 13.89
N VAL A 135 8.00 -2.04 12.94
CA VAL A 135 7.92 -1.62 11.53
C VAL A 135 7.07 -0.37 11.42
N LYS A 136 7.44 0.56 10.54
CA LYS A 136 6.79 1.87 10.38
C LYS A 136 6.13 2.03 9.02
N LEU A 137 5.13 2.88 8.93
CA LEU A 137 4.57 3.27 7.64
C LEU A 137 5.47 4.34 7.01
N LEU A 138 6.00 4.10 5.80
CA LEU A 138 6.69 5.17 5.06
C LEU A 138 5.67 6.10 4.43
N TRP A 139 4.65 5.52 3.80
CA TRP A 139 3.51 6.26 3.27
C TRP A 139 2.30 5.37 3.02
N GLY A 140 1.12 5.97 3.16
CA GLY A 140 -0.13 5.44 2.61
C GLY A 140 -0.59 6.24 1.41
N THR A 141 -1.57 5.70 0.69
CA THR A 141 -2.23 6.35 -0.46
C THR A 141 -3.62 5.75 -0.67
N ALA A 142 -4.43 6.35 -1.55
CA ALA A 142 -5.72 5.81 -1.96
C ALA A 142 -5.61 5.20 -3.37
N ASN A 143 -6.14 3.98 -3.55
CA ASN A 143 -6.31 3.41 -4.88
C ASN A 143 -7.55 3.99 -5.55
N CYS A 144 -7.35 5.08 -6.29
CA CYS A 144 -8.40 5.71 -7.10
C CYS A 144 -8.27 5.35 -8.58
N PHE A 145 -7.93 4.08 -8.91
CA PHE A 145 -7.64 3.68 -10.29
C PHE A 145 -8.03 2.25 -10.69
N THR A 146 -8.14 1.32 -9.73
CA THR A 146 -8.47 -0.08 -10.02
C THR A 146 -9.97 -0.29 -10.22
N ASN A 147 -10.80 0.30 -9.36
CA ASN A 147 -12.24 0.08 -9.42
C ASN A 147 -12.84 0.64 -10.74
N PRO A 148 -13.78 -0.07 -11.40
CA PRO A 148 -14.39 0.38 -12.65
C PRO A 148 -14.98 1.79 -12.62
N ARG A 149 -15.41 2.28 -11.44
CA ARG A 149 -15.89 3.66 -11.27
C ARG A 149 -14.89 4.73 -11.74
N TYR A 150 -13.60 4.41 -11.69
CA TYR A 150 -12.49 5.30 -12.06
C TYR A 150 -12.07 5.20 -13.52
N GLY A 151 -12.83 4.49 -14.36
CA GLY A 151 -12.48 4.28 -15.77
C GLY A 151 -12.23 5.57 -16.55
N ALA A 152 -12.89 6.66 -16.18
CA ALA A 152 -12.75 7.98 -16.78
C ALA A 152 -12.03 9.02 -15.88
N GLY A 153 -11.23 8.56 -14.91
CA GLY A 153 -10.52 9.42 -13.97
C GLY A 153 -11.08 9.37 -12.55
N ALA A 154 -10.40 10.04 -11.61
CA ALA A 154 -10.83 10.14 -10.22
C ALA A 154 -11.12 11.60 -9.85
N ALA A 155 -10.10 12.40 -9.56
CA ALA A 155 -10.26 13.84 -9.39
C ALA A 155 -10.52 14.56 -10.72
N THR A 156 -10.13 13.97 -11.85
CA THR A 156 -10.38 14.47 -13.21
C THR A 156 -11.65 13.90 -13.84
N ASN A 157 -12.45 13.12 -13.10
CA ASN A 157 -13.61 12.46 -13.69
C ASN A 157 -14.66 13.49 -14.15
N PRO A 158 -15.27 13.33 -15.35
CA PRO A 158 -16.37 14.18 -15.79
C PRO A 158 -17.64 14.01 -14.93
N ASP A 159 -17.78 12.90 -14.19
CA ASP A 159 -18.85 12.67 -13.23
C ASP A 159 -18.47 13.20 -11.82
N PRO A 160 -19.18 14.21 -11.29
CA PRO A 160 -18.91 14.78 -9.96
C PRO A 160 -19.16 13.81 -8.79
N GLU A 161 -19.97 12.76 -8.98
CA GLU A 161 -20.14 11.72 -7.95
C GLU A 161 -18.86 10.89 -7.77
N VAL A 162 -18.15 10.61 -8.87
CA VAL A 162 -16.86 9.90 -8.83
C VAL A 162 -15.78 10.76 -8.16
N PHE A 163 -15.76 12.06 -8.43
CA PHE A 163 -14.88 13.00 -7.72
C PHE A 163 -15.11 12.93 -6.20
N SER A 164 -16.38 12.94 -5.79
CA SER A 164 -16.76 12.90 -4.36
C SER A 164 -16.36 11.58 -3.69
N TRP A 165 -16.46 10.47 -4.42
CA TRP A 165 -15.98 9.18 -3.96
C TRP A 165 -14.45 9.16 -3.81
N ALA A 166 -13.70 9.66 -4.80
CA ALA A 166 -12.24 9.76 -4.75
C ALA A 166 -11.78 10.63 -3.56
N ALA A 167 -12.43 11.78 -3.36
CA ALA A 167 -12.15 12.66 -2.23
C ALA A 167 -12.39 11.94 -0.89
N THR A 168 -13.44 11.12 -0.80
CA THR A 168 -13.70 10.31 0.40
C THR A 168 -12.61 9.27 0.61
N GLN A 169 -12.17 8.53 -0.42
CA GLN A 169 -11.08 7.57 -0.26
C GLN A 169 -9.78 8.26 0.18
N VAL A 170 -9.44 9.38 -0.46
CA VAL A 170 -8.22 10.13 -0.15
C VAL A 170 -8.21 10.64 1.29
N VAL A 171 -9.27 11.29 1.79
CA VAL A 171 -9.28 11.78 3.18
C VAL A 171 -9.21 10.64 4.20
N ASN A 172 -9.85 9.50 3.93
CA ASN A 172 -9.76 8.34 4.84
C ASN A 172 -8.35 7.74 4.81
N ALA A 173 -7.73 7.61 3.63
CA ALA A 173 -6.36 7.14 3.49
C ALA A 173 -5.34 8.09 4.14
N MET A 174 -5.55 9.42 4.04
CA MET A 174 -4.72 10.41 4.74
C MET A 174 -4.83 10.26 6.25
N ASN A 175 -6.06 10.19 6.78
CA ASN A 175 -6.29 10.00 8.21
C ASN A 175 -5.68 8.70 8.73
N ALA A 176 -5.82 7.61 7.97
CA ALA A 176 -5.17 6.33 8.28
C ALA A 176 -3.65 6.46 8.27
N THR A 177 -3.08 7.12 7.26
CA THR A 177 -1.63 7.35 7.15
C THR A 177 -1.13 8.15 8.35
N HIS A 178 -1.83 9.21 8.72
CA HIS A 178 -1.50 10.03 9.89
C HIS A 178 -1.58 9.22 11.18
N LYS A 179 -2.67 8.48 11.40
CA LYS A 179 -2.86 7.61 12.58
C LYS A 179 -1.73 6.58 12.72
N LEU A 180 -1.30 5.98 11.61
CA LEU A 180 -0.24 4.96 11.57
C LEU A 180 1.18 5.54 11.61
N GLY A 181 1.32 6.87 11.77
CA GLY A 181 2.61 7.56 11.84
C GLY A 181 3.35 7.58 10.49
N GLY A 182 2.62 7.58 9.38
CA GLY A 182 3.17 7.65 8.04
C GLY A 182 3.97 8.94 7.81
N GLU A 183 5.19 8.80 7.28
CA GLU A 183 6.07 9.95 7.06
C GLU A 183 5.72 10.77 5.81
N ASN A 184 5.00 10.17 4.86
CA ASN A 184 4.56 10.83 3.64
C ASN A 184 3.16 10.34 3.28
N TYR A 185 2.49 11.08 2.40
CA TYR A 185 1.27 10.65 1.72
C TYR A 185 1.47 10.78 0.22
N VAL A 186 1.14 9.73 -0.53
CA VAL A 186 1.38 9.69 -1.98
C VAL A 186 0.09 9.92 -2.74
N LEU A 187 0.18 10.67 -3.85
CA LEU A 187 -0.87 10.81 -4.85
C LEU A 187 -0.31 10.34 -6.19
N TRP A 188 -0.71 9.14 -6.63
CA TRP A 188 -0.37 8.63 -7.95
C TRP A 188 -1.60 8.65 -8.85
N GLY A 189 -1.57 9.48 -9.88
CA GLY A 189 -2.67 9.70 -10.80
C GLY A 189 -2.85 8.60 -11.85
N GLY A 190 -3.08 7.36 -11.42
CA GLY A 190 -3.17 6.20 -12.34
C GLY A 190 -4.26 6.32 -13.41
N ARG A 191 -5.32 7.10 -13.16
CA ARG A 191 -6.39 7.45 -14.12
C ARG A 191 -6.52 8.95 -14.35
N GLU A 192 -5.63 9.75 -13.79
CA GLU A 192 -5.70 11.21 -13.91
C GLU A 192 -5.07 11.67 -15.22
N GLY A 193 -5.83 11.54 -16.29
CA GLY A 193 -5.43 11.77 -17.67
C GLY A 193 -6.52 11.31 -18.63
N TYR A 194 -6.19 11.18 -19.91
CA TYR A 194 -7.16 10.86 -20.96
C TYR A 194 -6.69 9.72 -21.85
N GLU A 195 -7.65 9.02 -22.44
CA GLU A 195 -7.40 8.04 -23.51
C GLU A 195 -7.47 8.70 -24.90
N THR A 196 -8.36 9.69 -25.07
CA THR A 196 -8.50 10.45 -26.32
C THR A 196 -8.84 11.92 -26.05
N LEU A 197 -8.31 12.82 -26.86
CA LEU A 197 -8.60 14.25 -26.75
C LEU A 197 -10.01 14.62 -27.22
N LEU A 198 -10.68 13.73 -27.98
CA LEU A 198 -11.97 14.03 -28.60
C LEU A 198 -13.12 14.23 -27.60
N ASN A 199 -13.00 13.64 -26.40
CA ASN A 199 -14.00 13.72 -25.34
C ASN A 199 -13.43 14.28 -24.01
N THR A 200 -12.28 14.93 -24.06
CA THR A 200 -11.58 15.44 -22.87
C THR A 200 -11.50 16.96 -22.92
N ASP A 201 -12.06 17.61 -21.90
CA ASP A 201 -11.78 19.03 -21.63
C ASP A 201 -10.59 19.15 -20.68
N LEU A 202 -9.39 19.26 -21.26
CA LEU A 202 -8.14 19.42 -20.50
C LEU A 202 -8.12 20.64 -19.58
N ARG A 203 -8.90 21.68 -19.86
CA ARG A 203 -8.95 22.86 -18.99
C ARG A 203 -9.76 22.52 -17.74
N GLN A 204 -10.94 21.95 -17.93
CA GLN A 204 -11.79 21.52 -16.83
C GLN A 204 -11.10 20.51 -15.92
N GLU A 205 -10.52 19.44 -16.48
CA GLU A 205 -9.86 18.39 -15.69
C GLU A 205 -8.68 18.93 -14.89
N ARG A 206 -7.87 19.84 -15.48
CA ARG A 206 -6.77 20.50 -14.78
C ARG A 206 -7.24 21.39 -13.64
N GLU A 207 -8.36 22.09 -13.81
CA GLU A 207 -8.95 22.89 -12.74
C GLU A 207 -9.51 22.00 -11.61
N GLN A 208 -10.15 20.89 -11.94
CA GLN A 208 -10.69 19.94 -10.96
C GLN A 208 -9.57 19.31 -10.12
N ILE A 209 -8.54 18.74 -10.76
CA ILE A 209 -7.41 18.16 -10.01
C ILE A 209 -6.63 19.23 -9.24
N GLY A 210 -6.53 20.46 -9.77
CA GLY A 210 -5.97 21.59 -9.04
C GLY A 210 -6.72 21.88 -7.73
N ARG A 211 -8.06 21.90 -7.78
CA ARG A 211 -8.91 22.06 -6.58
C ARG A 211 -8.77 20.86 -5.63
N PHE A 212 -8.72 19.64 -6.17
CA PHE A 212 -8.53 18.43 -5.38
C PHE A 212 -7.21 18.47 -4.59
N MET A 213 -6.10 18.84 -5.24
CA MET A 213 -4.78 18.96 -4.60
C MET A 213 -4.77 20.06 -3.52
N GLN A 214 -5.49 21.16 -3.72
CA GLN A 214 -5.63 22.20 -2.70
C GLN A 214 -6.42 21.70 -1.48
N MET A 215 -7.46 20.90 -1.69
CA MET A 215 -8.20 20.27 -0.59
C MET A 215 -7.33 19.29 0.20
N VAL A 216 -6.49 18.51 -0.49
CA VAL A 216 -5.53 17.59 0.15
C VAL A 216 -4.46 18.35 0.93
N GLY A 217 -3.87 19.40 0.36
CA GLY A 217 -2.81 20.16 1.02
C GLY A 217 -3.29 21.07 2.16
N GLY A 218 -4.59 21.34 2.23
CA GLY A 218 -5.20 22.16 3.28
C GLY A 218 -5.85 21.37 4.42
N ALA A 219 -5.89 20.04 4.33
CA ALA A 219 -6.42 19.13 5.35
C ALA A 219 -5.31 18.61 6.27
#